data_AF-A0A1I7XVU0-F1
#
_entry.id   AF-A0A1I7XVU0-F1
#
_cell.length_a   1.000
_cell.length_b   1.000
_cell.length_c   1.000
_cell.angle_alpha   90.00
_cell.angle_beta   90.00
_cell.angle_gamma   90.00
#
_symmetry.space_group_name_H-M   'P 1'
#
loop_
_entity.id
_entity.type
_entity.pdbx_description
1 polymer ?
#
loop_
_entity_poly.entity_id
_entity_poly.type
_entity_poly.pdbx_seq_one_letter_code
_entity_poly.pdbx_strand_id
1 'polypeptide(L)' 'MNERTPIPNINIGQVYDQRYSDAEVHYDKLGNLAGFFGRNMPVHRHDRYFQVHYVKSGT' A
#
# COMPACT_ATOMS: atom_id res chain seq x y z
N MET A 1 9.63 -22.05 20.31
CA MET A 1 9.32 -20.61 20.33
C MET A 1 8.73 -20.28 18.97
N ASN A 2 7.49 -19.79 18.88
CA ASN A 2 6.98 -19.28 17.61
C ASN A 2 7.74 -18.00 17.30
N GLU A 3 8.63 -18.05 16.31
CA GLU A 3 9.30 -16.85 15.81
C GLU A 3 8.22 -15.91 15.28
N ARG A 4 8.00 -14.80 15.99
CA ARG A 4 7.12 -13.74 15.50
C ARG A 4 7.87 -13.03 14.39
N THR A 5 7.48 -13.28 13.14
CA THR A 5 7.97 -12.50 12.00
C THR A 5 7.55 -11.04 12.20
N PRO A 6 8.48 -10.06 12.09
CA PRO A 6 8.13 -8.65 12.19
C PRO A 6 7.08 -8.26 11.15
N ILE A 7 6.09 -7.45 11.56
CA ILE A 7 5.11 -6.88 10.62
C ILE A 7 5.87 -5.94 9.66
N PRO A 8 5.86 -6.19 8.34
CA PRO A 8 6.65 -5.41 7.39
C PRO A 8 6.12 -3.99 7.26
N ASN A 9 7.00 -3.05 6.90
CA ASN A 9 6.63 -1.70 6.50
C ASN A 9 6.62 -1.61 4.97
N ILE A 10 5.55 -1.07 4.38
CA ILE A 10 5.42 -0.92 2.93
C ILE A 10 5.39 0.56 2.56
N ASN A 11 6.35 0.97 1.74
CA ASN A 11 6.30 2.24 1.03
C ASN A 11 5.69 2.01 -0.35
N ILE A 12 4.38 2.26 -0.47
CA ILE A 12 3.61 2.00 -1.69
C ILE A 12 4.19 2.77 -2.88
N GLY A 13 4.55 4.05 -2.72
CA GLY A 13 5.07 4.88 -3.80
C GLY A 13 6.35 4.33 -4.42
N GLN A 14 7.18 3.63 -3.64
CA GLN A 14 8.44 3.06 -4.12
C GLN A 14 8.27 1.69 -4.79
N VAL A 15 7.27 0.90 -4.39
CA VAL A 15 7.12 -0.50 -4.86
C VAL A 15 6.08 -0.68 -5.96
N TYR A 16 5.10 0.22 -6.07
CA TYR A 16 3.94 0.04 -6.95
C TYR A 16 4.08 0.73 -8.30
N ASP A 17 4.59 1.97 -8.33
CA ASP A 17 4.75 2.74 -9.57
C ASP A 17 6.07 3.50 -9.55
N GLN A 18 7.10 2.89 -10.13
CA GLN A 18 8.44 3.48 -10.20
C GLN A 18 8.48 4.81 -10.95
N ARG A 19 7.48 5.12 -11.79
CA ARG A 19 7.39 6.43 -12.46
C ARG A 19 7.22 7.58 -11.46
N TYR A 20 6.68 7.27 -10.28
CA TYR A 20 6.37 8.23 -9.22
C TYR A 20 7.09 7.87 -7.92
N SER A 21 8.20 7.12 -7.97
CA SER A 21 8.94 6.73 -6.76
C SER A 21 9.30 7.95 -5.90
N ASP A 22 9.69 9.04 -6.55
CA ASP A 22 10.17 10.26 -5.89
C ASP A 22 9.06 11.32 -5.75
N ALA A 23 7.81 10.96 -6.03
CA ALA A 23 6.68 11.86 -5.89
C ALA A 23 6.32 12.07 -4.41
N GLU A 24 6.08 13.32 -4.02
CA GLU A 24 5.61 13.66 -2.67
C GLU A 24 4.18 13.15 -2.41
N VAL A 25 3.35 13.10 -3.46
CA VAL A 25 1.97 12.59 -3.40
C VAL A 25 1.76 11.58 -4.52
N HIS A 26 1.36 10.36 -4.16
CA HIS A 26 0.95 9.32 -5.09
C HIS A 26 -0.57 9.15 -5.06
N TYR A 27 -1.23 9.32 -6.20
CA TYR A 27 -2.68 9.18 -6.36
C TYR A 27 -3.00 8.11 -7.41
N ASP A 28 -3.78 7.11 -7.03
CA ASP A 28 -4.29 6.11 -7.98
C ASP A 28 -5.62 5.50 -7.50
N LYS A 29 -6.29 4.76 -8.39
CA LYS A 29 -7.49 3.98 -8.10
C LYS A 29 -7.15 2.82 -7.17
N LEU A 30 -7.97 2.65 -6.13
CA LEU A 30 -7.85 1.52 -5.21
C LEU A 30 -7.87 0.15 -5.92
N GLY A 31 -8.62 0.03 -7.02
CA GLY A 31 -8.67 -1.20 -7.81
C GLY A 31 -7.34 -1.56 -8.49
N ASN A 32 -6.54 -0.56 -8.89
CA ASN A 32 -5.24 -0.83 -9.50
C ASN A 32 -4.24 -1.32 -8.44
N LEU A 33 -4.23 -0.67 -7.26
CA LEU A 33 -3.47 -1.12 -6.09
C LEU A 33 -3.84 -2.56 -5.72
N ALA A 34 -5.13 -2.88 -5.64
CA ALA A 34 -5.61 -4.23 -5.35
C ALA A 34 -5.28 -5.25 -6.45
N GLY A 35 -5.15 -4.81 -7.71
CA GLY A 35 -4.70 -5.65 -8.82
C GLY A 35 -3.23 -6.08 -8.70
N PHE A 36 -2.39 -5.21 -8.14
CA PHE A 36 -0.95 -5.47 -7.97
C PHE A 36 -0.61 -6.13 -6.64
N PHE A 37 -1.13 -5.58 -5.54
CA PHE A 37 -0.88 -6.09 -4.19
C PHE A 37 -1.78 -7.28 -3.83
N GLY A 38 -2.84 -7.51 -4.60
CA GLY A 38 -3.90 -8.44 -4.26
C GLY A 38 -5.00 -7.78 -3.42
N ARG A 39 -6.18 -8.41 -3.43
CA ARG A 39 -7.35 -7.92 -2.69
C ARG A 39 -7.31 -8.25 -1.19
N ASN A 40 -6.48 -9.22 -0.79
CA ASN A 40 -6.30 -9.62 0.60
C ASN A 40 -4.83 -9.46 0.98
N MET A 41 -4.47 -8.26 1.44
CA MET A 41 -3.10 -7.93 1.80
C MET A 41 -2.77 -8.43 3.21
N PRO A 42 -1.59 -9.06 3.42
CA PRO A 42 -1.09 -9.34 4.76
C PRO A 42 -0.96 -8.06 5.58
N VAL A 43 -1.00 -8.19 6.90
CA VAL A 43 -0.82 -7.07 7.83
C VAL A 43 0.54 -6.41 7.56
N HIS A 44 0.54 -5.08 7.42
CA HIS A 44 1.73 -4.26 7.19
C HIS A 44 1.59 -2.88 7.85
N ARG A 45 2.68 -2.11 7.85
CA ARG A 45 2.77 -0.75 8.39
C ARG A 45 2.97 0.28 7.27
N HIS A 46 2.60 1.51 7.57
CA HIS A 46 2.89 2.72 6.79
C HIS A 46 3.61 3.75 7.68
N ASP A 47 4.85 3.43 8.08
CA ASP A 47 5.70 4.32 8.84
C ASP A 47 6.06 5.56 8.01
N ARG A 48 5.91 6.75 8.61
CA ARG A 48 6.24 8.07 8.03
C ARG A 48 5.47 8.49 6.78
N TYR A 49 4.37 7.81 6.44
CA TYR A 49 3.48 8.22 5.34
C TYR A 49 2.03 8.20 5.78
N PHE A 50 1.26 9.20 5.35
CA PHE A 50 -0.18 9.21 5.52
C PHE A 50 -0.86 8.68 4.25
N GLN A 51 -1.86 7.83 4.42
CA GLN A 51 -2.65 7.29 3.33
C GLN A 51 -4.12 7.61 3.52
N VAL A 52 -4.75 8.15 2.48
CA VAL A 52 -6.17 8.47 2.46
C VAL A 52 -6.84 7.67 1.36
N HIS A 53 -7.86 6.90 1.72
CA HIS A 53 -8.70 6.19 0.77
C HIS A 53 -10.09 6.80 0.74
N TYR A 54 -10.55 7.16 -0.45
CA TYR A 54 -11.94 7.50 -0.69
C TYR A 54 -12.59 6.42 -1.54
N VAL A 55 -13.55 5.69 -0.94
CA VAL A 55 -14.33 4.65 -1.61
C VAL A 55 -15.79 5.08 -1.59
N LYS A 56 -16.31 5.46 -2.76
CA LYS A 56 -17.71 5.88 -2.90
C LYS A 56 -18.69 4.71 -2.89
N SER A 57 -18.29 3.59 -3.47
CA SER A 57 -19.06 2.35 -3.60
C SER A 57 -18.10 1.18 -3.79
N GLY A 58 -18.49 -0.03 -3.42
CA GLY A 58 -17.68 -1.24 -3.58
C GLY A 58 -18.53 -2.47 -3.89
N THR A 59 -17.85 -3.59 -4.16
CA THR A 59 -18.38 -4.95 -4.27
C THR A 59 -17.44 -5.90 -3.55
#